data_AF-A0A0C6EKD4-F1
#
_entry.id   AF-A0A0C6EKD4-F1
#
_cell.length_a   1.000
_cell.length_b   1.000
_cell.length_c   1.000
_cell.angle_alpha   90.00
_cell.angle_beta   90.00
_cell.angle_gamma   90.00
#
_symmetry.space_group_name_H-M   'P 1'
#
loop_
_entity.id
_entity.type
_entity.pdbx_description
1 polymer ?
#
loop_
_entity_poly.entity_id
_entity_poly.type
_entity_poly.pdbx_seq_one_letter_code
_entity_poly.pdbx_strand_id
1 'polypeptide(L)'
;MTSLKECFETGVALVGMKNCMTLFQTAYSMSLEGNRRATAGEIAARAASQFGLRISPSNVGQAFSAMSIATTISRGKAKYVLNPTELEPILRIGKQECLEISTRLEESLTEYQGIAGRVDGLINELRETLKLDGEERRLKTQLRQVRGE
;
A
#
# COMPACT_ATOMS: atom_id res chain seq x y z
N MET A 1 1.53 -17.44 6.91
CA MET A 1 0.15 -16.95 6.73
C MET A 1 0.11 -15.52 7.21
N THR A 2 0.16 -14.59 6.27
CA THR A 2 0.04 -13.15 6.55
C THR A 2 -1.42 -12.85 6.84
N SER A 3 -1.73 -12.26 7.99
CA SER A 3 -3.12 -11.95 8.35
C SER A 3 -3.67 -10.79 7.49
N LEU A 4 -5.00 -10.68 7.34
CA LEU A 4 -5.64 -9.57 6.62
C LEU A 4 -5.30 -8.22 7.23
N LYS A 5 -5.12 -8.20 8.56
CA LYS A 5 -4.66 -7.04 9.32
C LYS A 5 -3.24 -6.63 8.90
N GLU A 6 -2.31 -7.57 8.83
CA GLU A 6 -0.92 -7.30 8.41
C GLU A 6 -0.85 -6.79 6.95
N CYS A 7 -1.69 -7.32 6.05
CA CYS A 7 -1.78 -6.85 4.68
C CYS A 7 -2.27 -5.39 4.61
N PHE A 8 -3.30 -5.05 5.39
CA PHE A 8 -3.82 -3.68 5.48
C PHE A 8 -2.79 -2.71 6.08
N GLU A 9 -2.13 -3.10 7.17
CA GLU A 9 -1.08 -2.30 7.81
C GLU A 9 0.10 -2.05 6.85
N THR A 10 0.48 -3.07 6.06
CA THR A 10 1.51 -2.95 5.02
C THR A 10 1.08 -2.00 3.91
N GLY A 11 -0.17 -2.06 3.46
CA GLY A 11 -0.71 -1.13 2.46
C GLY A 11 -0.73 0.32 2.95
N VAL A 12 -1.14 0.55 4.21
CA VAL A 12 -1.10 1.89 4.83
C VAL A 12 0.35 2.40 4.92
N ALA A 13 1.28 1.54 5.31
CA ALA A 13 2.71 1.89 5.36
C ALA A 13 3.25 2.29 3.98
N LEU A 14 2.90 1.55 2.92
CA LEU A 14 3.30 1.87 1.55
C LEU A 14 2.76 3.22 1.09
N VAL A 15 1.50 3.54 1.39
CA VAL A 15 0.90 4.85 1.06
C VAL A 15 1.63 5.97 1.82
N GLY A 16 1.90 5.77 3.11
CA GLY A 16 2.67 6.73 3.90
C GLY A 16 4.07 6.95 3.32
N MET A 17 4.74 5.87 2.93
CA MET A 17 6.07 5.90 2.34
C MET A 17 6.09 6.62 0.98
N LYS A 18 5.13 6.30 0.10
CA LYS A 18 4.93 7.01 -1.18
C LYS A 18 4.77 8.51 -0.95
N ASN A 19 3.98 8.91 0.04
CA ASN A 19 3.75 10.33 0.34
C ASN A 19 5.04 11.00 0.81
N CYS A 20 5.80 10.38 1.72
CA CYS A 20 7.12 10.87 2.15
C CYS A 20 8.11 10.97 0.97
N MET A 21 8.20 9.93 0.14
CA MET A 21 9.02 9.91 -1.08
C MET A 21 8.67 11.06 -2.02
N THR A 22 7.38 11.32 -2.20
CA THR A 22 6.89 12.42 -3.05
C THR A 22 7.35 13.78 -2.52
N LEU A 23 7.39 13.97 -1.19
CA LEU A 23 7.93 15.19 -0.59
C LEU A 23 9.41 15.40 -0.88
N PHE A 24 10.22 14.36 -0.65
CA PHE A 24 11.66 14.45 -0.90
C PHE A 24 11.97 14.58 -2.38
N GLN A 25 11.17 13.96 -3.26
CA GLN A 25 11.30 14.09 -4.71
C GLN A 25 10.98 15.52 -5.13
N THR A 26 9.92 16.11 -4.56
CA THR A 26 9.58 17.52 -4.77
C THR A 26 10.74 18.42 -4.35
N ALA A 27 11.31 18.18 -3.17
CA ALA A 27 12.43 18.93 -2.62
C ALA A 27 13.69 18.82 -3.49
N TYR A 28 13.97 17.61 -3.98
CA TYR A 28 15.08 17.31 -4.87
C TYR A 28 14.91 18.03 -6.22
N SER A 29 13.73 17.93 -6.83
CA SER A 29 13.40 18.65 -8.07
C SER A 29 13.52 20.16 -7.89
N MET A 30 13.00 20.72 -6.79
CA MET A 30 13.17 22.14 -6.47
C MET A 30 14.65 22.54 -6.37
N SER A 31 15.49 21.67 -5.80
CA SER A 31 16.94 21.91 -5.71
C SER A 31 17.62 21.92 -7.08
N LEU A 32 17.27 20.97 -7.95
CA LEU A 32 17.76 20.94 -9.34
C LEU A 32 17.30 22.16 -10.15
N GLU A 33 16.13 22.71 -9.85
CA GLU A 33 15.61 23.97 -10.40
C GLU A 33 16.32 25.22 -9.84
N GLY A 34 17.31 25.05 -8.94
CA GLY A 34 18.10 26.13 -8.36
C GLY A 34 17.62 26.65 -7.00
N ASN A 35 16.52 26.11 -6.47
CA ASN A 35 16.04 26.49 -5.14
C ASN A 35 16.86 25.79 -4.06
N ARG A 36 17.76 26.53 -3.40
CA ARG A 36 18.56 25.97 -2.30
C ARG A 36 17.84 25.90 -0.96
N ARG A 37 16.73 26.60 -0.80
CA ARG A 37 15.99 26.71 0.48
C ARG A 37 14.50 26.86 0.25
N ALA A 38 13.68 26.14 1.00
CA ALA A 38 12.22 26.25 0.93
C ALA A 38 11.56 26.07 2.30
N THR A 39 10.45 26.76 2.52
CA THR A 39 9.56 26.55 3.67
C THR A 39 8.74 25.29 3.47
N ALA A 40 8.23 24.72 4.57
CA ALA A 40 7.29 23.60 4.52
C ALA A 40 6.08 23.88 3.62
N GLY A 41 5.57 25.11 3.62
CA GLY A 41 4.44 25.53 2.80
C GLY A 41 4.77 25.59 1.31
N GLU A 42 5.95 26.08 0.95
CA GLU A 42 6.43 26.09 -0.45
C GLU A 42 6.56 24.66 -0.99
N ILE A 43 7.11 23.74 -0.18
CA ILE A 43 7.26 22.32 -0.55
C ILE A 43 5.89 21.64 -0.67
N ALA A 44 4.98 21.85 0.30
CA ALA A 44 3.63 21.28 0.26
C ALA A 44 2.84 21.76 -0.97
N ALA A 45 2.90 23.06 -1.28
CA ALA A 45 2.25 23.62 -2.46
C ALA A 45 2.83 23.05 -3.75
N ARG A 46 4.17 22.90 -3.82
CA ARG A 46 4.83 22.28 -4.98
C ARG A 46 4.43 20.82 -5.14
N ALA A 47 4.40 20.04 -4.06
CA ALA A 47 4.01 18.63 -4.08
C ALA A 47 2.54 18.45 -4.51
N ALA A 48 1.64 19.33 -4.06
CA ALA A 48 0.26 19.35 -4.52
C ALA A 48 0.16 19.66 -6.02
N SER A 49 0.93 20.64 -6.53
CA SER A 49 0.90 21.03 -7.94
C SER A 49 1.51 20.01 -8.89
N GLN A 50 2.61 19.35 -8.50
CA GLN A 50 3.35 18.42 -9.36
C GLN A 50 2.80 16.99 -9.28
N PHE A 51 2.39 16.55 -8.10
CA PHE A 51 2.06 15.15 -7.82
C PHE A 51 0.65 14.95 -7.26
N GLY A 52 -0.14 16.02 -7.10
CA GLY A 52 -1.47 15.95 -6.50
C GLY A 52 -1.47 15.63 -5.00
N LEU A 53 -0.31 15.65 -4.34
CA LEU A 53 -0.19 15.29 -2.92
C LEU A 53 -0.74 16.42 -2.04
N ARG A 54 -1.91 16.20 -1.45
CA ARG A 54 -2.49 17.11 -0.46
C ARG A 54 -1.96 16.78 0.92
N ILE A 55 -1.02 17.60 1.39
CA ILE A 55 -0.37 17.42 2.68
C ILE A 55 -0.20 18.75 3.40
N SER A 56 -0.33 18.73 4.72
CA SER A 56 -0.16 19.93 5.53
C SER A 56 1.33 20.31 5.63
N PRO A 57 1.66 21.61 5.72
CA PRO A 57 3.02 22.05 6.00
C PRO A 57 3.59 21.46 7.32
N SER A 58 2.74 21.17 8.30
CA SER A 58 3.17 20.54 9.56
C SER A 58 3.76 19.14 9.32
N ASN A 59 3.08 18.32 8.50
CA ASN A 59 3.56 16.97 8.17
C ASN A 59 4.84 17.01 7.33
N VAL A 60 4.97 18.00 6.43
CA VAL A 60 6.24 18.23 5.73
C VAL A 60 7.35 18.50 6.74
N GLY A 61 7.09 19.35 7.73
CA GLY A 61 8.09 19.66 8.73
C GLY A 61 8.50 18.46 9.60
N GLN A 62 7.54 17.61 9.96
CA GLN A 62 7.83 16.34 10.66
C GLN A 62 8.70 15.41 9.80
N ALA A 63 8.37 15.22 8.52
CA ALA A 63 9.12 14.36 7.62
C ALA A 63 10.58 14.85 7.43
N PHE A 64 10.76 16.16 7.22
CA PHE A 64 12.09 16.75 7.04
C PHE A 64 12.92 16.71 8.31
N SER A 65 12.27 16.92 9.47
CA SER A 65 12.94 16.78 10.77
C SER A 65 13.35 15.34 11.04
N ALA A 66 12.51 14.36 10.69
CA ALA A 66 12.81 12.93 10.88
C ALA A 66 14.03 12.49 10.04
N MET A 67 14.19 13.05 8.83
CA MET A 67 15.35 12.81 7.98
C MET A 67 16.54 13.72 8.28
N SER A 68 16.49 14.50 9.37
CA SER A 68 17.56 15.41 9.79
C SER A 68 17.99 16.42 8.72
N ILE A 69 17.04 16.88 7.89
CA ILE A 69 17.32 17.90 6.87
C ILE A 69 17.61 19.24 7.55
N ALA A 70 18.74 19.85 7.20
CA ALA A 70 19.18 21.09 7.81
C ALA A 70 18.14 22.21 7.63
N THR A 71 17.91 22.99 8.70
CA THR A 71 16.96 24.09 8.73
C THR A 71 17.68 25.40 9.00
N THR A 72 17.29 26.47 8.31
CA THR A 72 17.83 27.83 8.46
C THR A 72 16.69 28.81 8.68
N ILE A 73 16.96 29.93 9.38
CA ILE A 73 16.00 31.03 9.46
C ILE A 73 16.32 32.06 8.38
N SER A 74 15.32 32.41 7.58
CA SER A 74 15.42 33.45 6.55
C SER A 74 14.18 34.34 6.62
N ARG A 75 14.39 35.65 6.82
CA ARG A 75 13.31 36.65 6.96
C ARG A 75 12.26 36.23 8.01
N GLY A 76 12.73 35.72 9.15
CA GLY A 76 11.87 35.27 10.25
C GLY A 76 11.12 33.95 10.01
N LYS A 77 11.37 33.24 8.90
CA LYS A 77 10.74 31.96 8.59
C LYS A 77 11.77 30.83 8.57
N ALA A 78 11.40 29.68 9.14
CA ALA A 78 12.17 28.45 9.03
C ALA A 78 12.10 27.92 7.58
N LYS A 79 13.26 27.61 7.01
CA LYS A 79 13.44 27.05 5.67
C LYS A 79 14.35 25.83 5.72
N TYR A 80 13.94 24.76 5.09
CA TYR A 80 14.77 23.58 4.86
C TYR A 80 15.81 23.86 3.78
N VAL A 81 17.03 23.40 4.00
CA VAL A 81 18.12 23.40 3.02
C VAL A 81 17.87 22.24 2.05
N LEU A 82 17.81 22.55 0.76
CA LEU A 82 17.54 21.59 -0.28
C LEU A 82 18.86 21.19 -0.92
N ASN A 83 19.57 20.24 -0.30
CA ASN A 83 20.85 19.75 -0.79
C ASN A 83 20.65 18.44 -1.59
N PRO A 84 20.94 18.41 -2.91
CA PRO A 84 20.77 17.20 -3.73
C PRO A 84 21.56 16.01 -3.19
N THR A 85 22.75 16.25 -2.65
CA THR A 85 23.63 15.17 -2.14
C THR A 85 23.08 14.50 -0.88
N GLU A 86 22.21 15.18 -0.14
CA GLU A 86 21.52 14.64 1.03
C GLU A 86 20.17 14.02 0.66
N LEU A 87 19.47 14.61 -0.31
CA LEU A 87 18.14 14.18 -0.74
C LEU A 87 18.16 12.93 -1.63
N GLU A 88 19.16 12.79 -2.50
CA GLU A 88 19.27 11.65 -3.41
C GLU A 88 19.42 10.31 -2.69
N PRO A 89 20.28 10.16 -1.64
CA PRO A 89 20.35 8.93 -0.87
C PRO A 89 19.02 8.54 -0.23
N ILE A 90 18.25 9.51 0.30
CA ILE A 90 16.92 9.27 0.90
C ILE A 90 15.97 8.70 -0.15
N LEU A 91 15.94 9.29 -1.34
CA LEU A 91 15.11 8.83 -2.45
C LEU A 91 15.51 7.44 -2.93
N ARG A 92 16.81 7.15 -3.00
CA ARG A 92 17.31 5.85 -3.42
C ARG A 92 16.91 4.75 -2.43
N ILE A 93 17.10 4.98 -1.13
CA ILE A 93 16.70 4.05 -0.07
C ILE A 93 15.18 3.85 -0.09
N GLY A 94 14.43 4.95 -0.14
CA GLY A 94 12.98 4.85 -0.12
C GLY A 94 12.40 4.18 -1.36
N LYS A 95 13.04 4.31 -2.53
CA LYS A 95 12.69 3.53 -3.73
C LYS A 95 12.88 2.04 -3.50
N GLN A 96 13.99 1.63 -2.89
CA GLN A 96 14.29 0.22 -2.63
C GLN A 96 13.25 -0.38 -1.66
N GLU A 97 12.96 0.30 -0.56
CA GLU A 97 11.94 -0.14 0.40
C GLU A 97 10.53 -0.18 -0.22
N CYS A 98 10.17 0.79 -1.08
CA CYS A 98 8.89 0.74 -1.80
C CYS A 98 8.78 -0.49 -2.70
N LEU A 99 9.87 -0.89 -3.37
CA LEU A 99 9.90 -2.09 -4.21
C LEU A 99 9.73 -3.35 -3.36
N GLU A 100 10.44 -3.45 -2.25
CA GLU A 100 10.35 -4.60 -1.34
C GLU A 100 8.93 -4.75 -0.75
N ILE A 101 8.32 -3.65 -0.33
CA ILE A 101 6.94 -3.66 0.17
C ILE A 101 5.94 -4.01 -0.95
N SER A 102 6.15 -3.50 -2.17
CA SER A 102 5.31 -3.83 -3.32
C SER A 102 5.34 -5.34 -3.61
N THR A 103 6.53 -5.94 -3.67
CA THR A 103 6.68 -7.39 -3.87
C THR A 103 5.94 -8.19 -2.80
N ARG A 104 6.06 -7.81 -1.53
CA ARG A 104 5.34 -8.48 -0.42
C ARG A 104 3.82 -8.37 -0.52
N LEU A 105 3.31 -7.25 -1.03
CA LEU A 105 1.88 -7.06 -1.27
C LEU A 105 1.40 -7.91 -2.45
N GLU A 106 2.18 -8.05 -3.51
CA GLU A 106 1.88 -8.92 -4.65
C GLU A 106 1.84 -10.40 -4.25
N GLU A 107 2.79 -10.84 -3.43
CA GLU A 107 2.80 -12.18 -2.83
C GLU A 107 1.53 -12.41 -2.00
N SER A 108 1.20 -11.47 -1.11
CA SER A 108 0.00 -11.56 -0.27
C SER A 108 -1.28 -11.60 -1.11
N LEU A 109 -1.37 -10.80 -2.18
CA LEU A 109 -2.51 -10.81 -3.10
C LEU A 109 -2.67 -12.17 -3.78
N THR A 110 -1.57 -12.77 -4.21
CA THR A 110 -1.56 -14.10 -4.83
C THR A 110 -2.06 -15.17 -3.85
N GLU A 111 -1.63 -15.11 -2.59
CA GLU A 111 -2.14 -16.00 -1.54
C GLU A 111 -3.65 -15.86 -1.35
N TYR A 112 -4.17 -14.62 -1.28
CA TYR A 112 -5.61 -14.37 -1.14
C TYR A 112 -6.43 -14.91 -2.31
N GLN A 113 -5.95 -14.70 -3.54
CA GLN A 113 -6.61 -15.24 -4.74
C GLN A 113 -6.61 -16.77 -4.72
N GLY A 114 -5.53 -17.40 -4.25
CA GLY A 114 -5.48 -18.85 -4.05
C GLY A 114 -6.50 -19.37 -3.03
N ILE A 115 -6.70 -18.64 -1.92
CA ILE A 115 -7.73 -18.99 -0.92
C ILE A 115 -9.13 -18.88 -1.51
N ALA A 116 -9.42 -17.80 -2.25
CA ALA A 116 -10.72 -17.64 -2.89
C ALA A 116 -11.05 -18.81 -3.84
N GLY A 117 -10.08 -19.21 -4.68
CA GLY A 117 -10.25 -20.37 -5.56
C GLY A 117 -10.49 -21.68 -4.81
N ARG A 118 -9.83 -21.90 -3.66
CA ARG A 118 -10.06 -23.08 -2.82
C ARG A 118 -11.45 -23.08 -2.18
N VAL A 119 -11.94 -21.93 -1.74
CA VAL A 119 -13.29 -21.78 -1.19
C VAL A 119 -14.33 -22.11 -2.26
N ASP A 120 -14.18 -21.58 -3.47
CA ASP A 120 -15.08 -21.89 -4.59
C ASP A 120 -15.06 -23.38 -4.93
N GLY A 121 -13.88 -24.02 -4.91
CA GLY A 121 -13.74 -25.47 -5.07
C GLY A 121 -14.53 -26.25 -4.02
N LEU A 122 -14.35 -25.94 -2.73
CA LEU A 122 -15.07 -26.59 -1.63
C LEU A 122 -16.58 -26.37 -1.71
N ILE A 123 -17.04 -25.19 -2.14
CA ILE A 123 -18.47 -24.92 -2.37
C ILE A 123 -19.02 -25.83 -3.46
N ASN A 124 -18.28 -26.04 -4.55
CA ASN A 124 -18.70 -26.93 -5.63
C ASN A 124 -18.74 -28.39 -5.19
N GLU A 125 -17.71 -28.88 -4.48
CA GLU A 125 -17.68 -30.24 -3.92
C GLU A 125 -18.85 -30.49 -2.96
N LEU A 126 -19.18 -29.51 -2.12
CA LEU A 126 -20.33 -29.59 -1.21
C LEU A 126 -21.66 -29.67 -1.97
N ARG A 127 -21.82 -28.88 -3.04
CA ARG A 127 -23.02 -28.90 -3.89
C ARG A 127 -23.18 -30.25 -4.60
N GLU A 128 -22.11 -30.82 -5.11
CA GLU A 128 -22.14 -32.15 -5.74
C GLU A 128 -22.51 -33.23 -4.72
N THR A 129 -21.92 -33.18 -3.53
CA THR A 129 -22.23 -34.14 -2.45
C THR A 129 -23.70 -34.08 -2.05
N LEU A 130 -24.27 -32.89 -1.88
CA LEU A 130 -25.68 -32.70 -1.57
C LEU A 130 -26.61 -33.20 -2.69
N LYS A 131 -26.21 -33.01 -3.95
CA LYS A 131 -26.94 -33.54 -5.11
C LYS A 131 -26.96 -35.07 -5.09
N LEU A 132 -25.80 -35.70 -4.85
CA LEU A 132 -25.67 -37.15 -4.76
C LEU A 132 -26.50 -37.74 -3.60
N ASP A 133 -26.50 -37.11 -2.42
CA ASP A 133 -27.35 -37.54 -1.29
C ASP A 133 -28.85 -37.44 -1.65
N GLY A 134 -29.26 -36.38 -2.35
CA GLY A 134 -30.63 -36.25 -2.85
C GLY A 134 -31.02 -37.35 -3.83
N GLU A 135 -30.12 -37.70 -4.76
CA GLU A 135 -30.30 -38.81 -5.70
C GLU A 135 -30.35 -40.17 -4.99
N GLU A 136 -29.49 -40.40 -3.99
CA GLU A 136 -29.47 -41.63 -3.20
C GLU A 136 -30.80 -41.83 -2.45
N ARG A 137 -31.32 -40.78 -1.80
CA ARG A 137 -32.61 -40.83 -1.12
C ARG A 137 -33.74 -41.16 -2.09
N ARG A 138 -33.76 -40.53 -3.27
CA ARG A 138 -34.76 -40.80 -4.31
C ARG A 138 -34.68 -42.26 -4.79
N LEU A 139 -33.49 -42.77 -5.06
CA LEU A 139 -33.26 -44.15 -5.48
C LEU A 139 -33.70 -45.15 -4.40
N LYS A 140 -33.39 -44.89 -3.12
CA LYS A 140 -33.86 -45.71 -1.99
C LYS A 140 -35.39 -45.75 -1.89
N THR A 141 -36.07 -44.61 -2.07
CA THR A 141 -37.53 -44.56 -2.09
C THR A 141 -38.13 -45.35 -3.26
N GLN A 142 -37.55 -45.23 -4.46
CA GLN A 142 -37.99 -46.01 -5.63
C GLN A 142 -37.77 -47.51 -5.44
N LEU A 143 -36.64 -47.92 -4.86
CA LEU A 143 -36.35 -49.32 -4.53
C LEU A 143 -37.36 -49.93 -3.54
N ARG A 144 -37.78 -49.16 -2.52
CA ARG A 144 -38.85 -49.61 -1.60
C ARG A 144 -40.19 -49.81 -2.32
N GLN A 145 -40.59 -48.86 -3.16
CA GLN A 145 -41.82 -48.97 -3.95
C GLN A 145 -41.82 -50.17 -4.90
N VAL A 146 -40.68 -50.50 -5.50
CA VAL A 146 -40.54 -51.66 -6.40
C VAL A 146 -40.49 -52.98 -5.63
N ARG A 147 -39.98 -52.99 -4.39
CA ARG A 147 -39.89 -54.20 -3.56
C ARG A 147 -41.17 -54.55 -2.81
N GLY A 148 -42.22 -53.72 -2.90
CA GLY A 148 -43.54 -54.02 -2.34
C GLY A 148 -43.57 -54.02 -0.80
N GLU A 149 -42.81 -53.10 -0.17
CA GLU A 149 -43.07 -52.64 1.20
C GLU A 149 -43.89 -51.34 1.18
#